data_AF-A0A833AM71-F1
#
_entry.id   AF-A0A833AM71-F1
#
_cell.length_a   1.000
_cell.length_b   1.000
_cell.length_c   1.000
_cell.angle_alpha   90.00
_cell.angle_beta   90.00
_cell.angle_gamma   90.00
#
_symmetry.space_group_name_H-M   'P 1'
#
loop_
_entity.id
_entity.type
_entity.pdbx_description
1 polymer ?
#
loop_
_entity_poly.entity_id
_entity_poly.type
_entity_poly.pdbx_seq_one_letter_code
_entity_poly.pdbx_strand_id
1 'polypeptide(L)'
;MKYLEEYRNPEIARRIVDEIHQVTTKPWVIMEICGGQTHSIMKNGIDQILPENIELVHGPGCPVCVTPLEKIDRALEIAARDDVIFTSFGDMLRVPG
;
A
#
# COMPACT_ATOMS: atom_id res chain seq x y z
N MET A 1 -2.39 14.42 17.47
CA MET A 1 -1.93 13.00 17.52
C MET A 1 -0.49 13.03 17.99
N LYS A 2 -0.16 12.32 19.07
CA LYS A 2 1.22 12.26 19.60
C LYS A 2 2.16 11.77 18.47
N TYR A 3 3.33 12.38 18.30
CA TYR A 3 4.36 12.04 17.29
C TYR A 3 4.15 12.47 15.82
N LEU A 4 3.06 13.19 15.48
CA LEU A 4 2.86 13.64 14.08
C LEU A 4 3.95 14.60 13.58
N GLU A 5 4.44 15.50 14.44
CA GLU A 5 5.46 16.49 14.09
C GLU A 5 6.84 15.85 13.95
N GLU A 6 7.18 14.92 14.84
CA GLU A 6 8.48 14.23 14.86
C GLU A 6 8.71 13.39 13.59
N TYR A 7 7.68 12.70 13.11
CA TYR A 7 7.77 11.86 11.89
C TYR A 7 7.47 12.62 10.59
N ARG A 8 7.04 13.90 10.67
CA ARG A 8 6.81 14.76 9.50
C ARG A 8 7.78 15.93 9.48
N ASN A 9 9.05 15.63 9.70
CA ASN A 9 10.13 16.60 9.68
C ASN A 9 10.92 16.51 8.35
N PRO A 10 10.90 17.55 7.50
CA PRO A 10 11.59 17.51 6.20
C PRO A 10 13.11 17.52 6.34
N GLU A 11 13.67 18.12 7.39
CA GLU A 11 15.12 18.11 7.65
C GLU A 11 15.62 16.69 7.95
N ILE A 12 14.88 15.93 8.76
CA ILE A 12 15.18 14.52 9.06
C ILE A 12 15.02 13.67 7.80
N ALA A 13 13.94 13.86 7.04
CA ALA A 13 13.70 13.11 5.80
C ALA A 13 14.86 13.31 4.81
N ARG A 14 15.31 14.55 4.62
CA ARG A 14 16.44 14.86 3.73
C ARG A 14 17.73 14.18 4.17
N ARG A 15 18.04 14.22 5.47
CA ARG A 15 19.21 13.53 6.03
C ARG A 15 19.16 12.02 5.79
N ILE A 16 18.00 11.41 5.98
CA ILE A 16 17.82 9.97 5.72
C ILE A 16 18.03 9.65 4.24
N VAL A 17 17.51 10.48 3.33
CA VAL A 17 17.73 10.30 1.88
C VAL A 17 19.22 10.40 1.56
N ASP A 18 19.92 11.41 2.08
CA ASP A 18 21.37 11.56 1.88
C ASP A 18 22.15 10.33 2.39
N GLU A 19 21.77 9.79 3.55
CA GLU A 19 22.36 8.56 4.11
C GLU A 19 22.07 7.34 3.21
N ILE A 20 20.85 7.21 2.67
CA ILE A 20 20.48 6.15 1.72
C ILE A 20 21.38 6.24 0.48
N HIS A 21 21.58 7.44 -0.09
CA HIS A 21 22.51 7.63 -1.21
C HIS A 21 23.93 7.18 -0.88
N GLN A 22 24.43 7.46 0.32
CA GLN A 22 25.78 7.07 0.74
C GLN A 22 25.96 5.55 0.94
N VAL A 23 24.97 4.86 1.50
CA VAL A 23 25.10 3.42 1.84
C VAL A 23 24.75 2.50 0.68
N THR A 24 24.10 3.01 -0.37
CA THR A 24 23.63 2.20 -1.49
C THR A 24 24.78 1.90 -2.47
N THR A 25 25.49 0.80 -2.21
CA THR A 25 26.72 0.40 -2.94
C THR A 25 26.48 -0.52 -4.14
N LYS A 26 25.26 -1.02 -4.33
CA LYS A 26 24.88 -1.95 -5.40
C LYS A 26 23.39 -1.82 -5.72
N PRO A 27 22.91 -2.41 -6.84
CA PRO A 27 21.49 -2.47 -7.12
C PRO A 27 20.70 -3.22 -6.05
N TRP A 28 19.55 -2.67 -5.66
CA TRP A 28 18.59 -3.29 -4.74
C TRP A 28 17.19 -3.26 -5.33
N VAL A 29 16.45 -4.33 -5.10
CA VAL A 29 15.02 -4.39 -5.36
C VAL A 29 14.33 -4.50 -4.01
N ILE A 30 13.51 -3.51 -3.67
CA ILE A 30 12.80 -3.43 -2.39
C ILE A 30 11.31 -3.49 -2.68
N MET A 31 10.63 -4.50 -2.14
CA MET A 31 9.19 -4.66 -2.29
C MET A 31 8.46 -4.20 -1.04
N GLU A 32 7.42 -3.39 -1.23
CA GLU A 32 6.40 -3.14 -0.21
C GLU A 32 5.13 -3.95 -0.51
N ILE A 33 4.33 -4.22 0.53
CA ILE A 33 3.10 -5.01 0.40
C ILE A 33 1.94 -4.38 1.20
N CYS A 34 1.82 -3.06 1.12
CA CYS A 34 0.76 -2.32 1.79
C CYS A 34 0.32 -1.14 0.92
N GLY A 35 -0.94 -1.15 0.47
CA GLY A 35 -1.48 -0.06 -0.36
C GLY A 35 -1.36 1.33 0.30
N GLY A 36 -1.35 1.41 1.63
CA GLY A 36 -1.08 2.65 2.35
C GLY A 36 0.37 3.15 2.21
N GLN A 37 1.33 2.23 2.16
CA GLN A 37 2.74 2.55 1.88
C GLN A 37 2.89 2.98 0.42
N THR A 38 2.31 2.23 -0.54
CA THR A 38 2.25 2.64 -1.95
C THR A 38 1.72 4.06 -2.10
N HIS A 39 0.58 4.37 -1.47
CA HIS A 39 -0.02 5.70 -1.51
C HIS A 39 0.92 6.76 -0.92
N SER A 40 1.56 6.46 0.22
CA SER A 40 2.49 7.40 0.85
C SER A 40 3.75 7.64 0.00
N ILE A 41 4.31 6.60 -0.62
CA ILE A 41 5.47 6.69 -1.51
C ILE A 41 5.15 7.61 -2.68
N MET A 42 4.06 7.32 -3.41
CA MET A 42 3.66 8.09 -4.59
C MET A 42 3.28 9.53 -4.23
N LYS A 43 2.51 9.71 -3.15
CA LYS A 43 2.06 11.04 -2.70
C LYS A 43 3.22 11.96 -2.33
N ASN A 44 4.27 11.41 -1.73
CA ASN A 44 5.43 12.19 -1.29
C ASN A 44 6.60 12.11 -2.28
N GLY A 45 6.44 11.45 -3.44
CA GLY A 45 7.48 11.31 -4.46
C GLY A 45 8.75 10.59 -3.96
N ILE A 46 8.60 9.64 -3.03
CA ILE A 46 9.77 8.94 -2.44
C ILE A 46 10.52 8.14 -3.51
N ASP A 47 9.79 7.56 -4.46
CA ASP A 47 10.31 6.87 -5.64
C ASP A 47 11.22 7.76 -6.51
N GLN A 48 11.02 9.08 -6.50
CA GLN A 48 11.76 10.02 -7.33
C GLN A 48 13.05 10.55 -6.67
N ILE A 49 13.18 10.40 -5.35
CA ILE A 49 14.33 10.93 -4.58
C ILE A 49 15.31 9.84 -4.14
N LEU A 50 14.91 8.58 -4.26
CA LEU A 50 15.79 7.45 -4.00
C LEU A 50 16.90 7.35 -5.06
N PRO A 51 18.04 6.74 -4.71
CA PRO A 51 19.09 6.43 -5.69
C PRO A 51 18.57 5.58 -6.86
N GLU A 52 19.06 5.83 -8.08
CA GLU A 52 18.66 5.09 -9.30
C GLU A 52 18.94 3.57 -9.21
N ASN A 53 19.88 3.16 -8.34
CA ASN A 53 20.19 1.76 -8.07
C ASN A 53 19.22 1.10 -7.06
N ILE A 54 18.17 1.79 -6.59
CA ILE A 54 17.08 1.21 -5.82
C ILE A 54 15.83 1.15 -6.69
N GLU A 55 15.39 -0.06 -7.01
CA GLU A 55 14.09 -0.33 -7.60
C GLU A 55 13.05 -0.57 -6.50
N LEU A 56 11.98 0.22 -6.47
CA LEU A 56 10.82 -0.03 -5.62
C LEU A 56 9.78 -0.86 -6.38
N VAL A 57 9.41 -1.99 -5.79
CA VAL A 57 8.38 -2.88 -6.32
C VAL A 57 7.12 -2.79 -5.45
N HIS A 58 5.98 -2.54 -6.09
CA HIS A 58 4.69 -2.51 -5.42
C HIS A 58 4.06 -3.89 -5.46
N GLY A 59 4.14 -4.61 -4.33
CA GLY A 59 3.58 -5.94 -4.17
C GLY A 59 2.05 -5.93 -4.01
N PRO A 60 1.43 -7.11 -3.87
CA PRO A 60 -0.02 -7.26 -3.77
C PRO A 60 -0.54 -6.89 -2.37
N GLY A 61 -0.42 -5.61 -1.99
CA GLY A 61 -0.77 -5.07 -0.66
C GLY A 61 -2.23 -4.67 -0.47
N CYS A 62 -3.11 -5.02 -1.40
CA CYS A 62 -4.53 -4.67 -1.39
C CYS A 62 -5.37 -5.92 -1.06
N PRO A 63 -5.95 -6.05 0.15
CA PRO A 63 -6.68 -7.26 0.54
C PRO A 63 -7.93 -7.51 -0.33
N VAL A 64 -8.58 -6.43 -0.78
CA VAL A 64 -9.72 -6.51 -1.71
C VAL A 64 -9.28 -7.09 -3.06
N CYS A 65 -8.19 -6.57 -3.62
CA CYS A 65 -7.68 -6.94 -4.94
C CYS A 65 -7.21 -8.40 -5.03
N VAL A 66 -6.80 -8.99 -3.91
CA VAL A 66 -6.36 -10.39 -3.83
C VAL A 66 -7.44 -11.34 -3.29
N THR A 67 -8.66 -10.85 -3.09
CA THR A 67 -9.76 -11.70 -2.63
C THR A 67 -10.10 -12.72 -3.72
N PRO A 68 -10.05 -14.04 -3.44
CA PRO A 68 -10.39 -15.07 -4.42
C PRO A 68 -11.84 -14.96 -4.90
N LEU A 69 -12.08 -15.18 -6.19
CA LEU A 69 -13.42 -15.10 -6.79
C LEU A 69 -14.41 -16.04 -6.09
N GLU A 70 -13.98 -17.24 -5.69
CA GLU A 70 -14.84 -18.21 -5.01
C GLU A 70 -15.36 -17.69 -3.65
N LYS A 71 -14.65 -16.75 -3.02
CA LYS A 71 -15.15 -16.08 -1.80
C LYS A 71 -16.20 -15.02 -2.14
N ILE A 72 -16.05 -14.34 -3.27
CA ILE A 72 -17.02 -13.36 -3.75
C ILE A 72 -18.32 -14.07 -4.11
N ASP A 73 -18.26 -15.16 -4.87
CA ASP A 73 -19.44 -15.96 -5.24
C ASP A 73 -20.24 -16.41 -4.01
N ARG A 74 -19.54 -16.95 -2.99
CA ARG A 74 -20.18 -17.35 -1.72
C ARG A 74 -20.77 -16.17 -0.97
N ALA A 75 -20.13 -15.00 -1.02
CA ALA A 75 -20.67 -13.80 -0.40
C ALA A 75 -21.97 -13.35 -1.08
N LEU A 76 -22.05 -13.43 -2.41
CA LEU A 76 -23.25 -13.12 -3.18
C LEU A 76 -24.39 -14.09 -2.88
N GLU A 77 -24.11 -15.40 -2.80
CA GLU A 77 -25.11 -16.41 -2.42
C GLU A 77 -25.70 -16.16 -1.03
N ILE A 78 -24.88 -15.69 -0.08
CA ILE A 78 -25.34 -15.32 1.26
C ILE A 78 -26.15 -14.03 1.21
N ALA A 79 -25.68 -13.02 0.48
CA ALA A 79 -26.32 -11.71 0.37
C ALA A 79 -27.68 -11.76 -0.37
N ALA A 80 -27.91 -12.76 -1.22
CA ALA A 80 -29.16 -12.95 -1.96
C ALA A 80 -30.31 -13.57 -1.13
N ARG A 81 -30.10 -13.89 0.15
CA ARG A 81 -31.14 -14.49 1.01
C ARG A 81 -32.03 -13.42 1.65
N ASP A 82 -33.35 -13.64 1.64
CA ASP A 82 -34.36 -12.67 2.09
C ASP A 82 -34.21 -12.25 3.58
N ASP A 83 -33.59 -13.08 4.41
CA ASP A 83 -33.42 -12.86 5.86
C ASP A 83 -32.01 -12.39 6.26
N VAL A 84 -31.18 -12.00 5.29
CA VAL A 84 -29.77 -11.60 5.52
C VAL A 84 -29.57 -10.11 5.32
N ILE A 85 -28.97 -9.43 6.32
CA ILE A 85 -28.34 -8.12 6.14
C ILE A 85 -26.85 -8.35 5.95
N PHE A 86 -26.39 -8.29 4.69
CA PHE A 86 -24.98 -8.44 4.34
C PHE A 86 -24.25 -7.10 4.42
N THR A 87 -23.11 -7.05 5.09
CA THR A 87 -22.30 -5.83 5.23
C THR A 87 -20.93 -6.03 4.58
N SER A 88 -20.41 -4.98 3.98
CA SER A 88 -19.12 -5.01 3.29
C SER A 88 -18.46 -3.62 3.32
N PHE A 89 -17.16 -3.58 3.06
CA PHE A 89 -16.47 -2.32 2.81
C PHE A 89 -16.88 -1.77 1.43
N GLY A 90 -16.89 -0.43 1.29
CA GLY A 90 -17.41 0.21 0.08
C GLY A 90 -16.57 -0.03 -1.18
N ASP A 91 -15.28 -0.31 -1.03
CA ASP A 91 -14.38 -0.72 -2.11
C ASP A 91 -14.69 -2.14 -2.62
N MET A 92 -15.02 -3.06 -1.71
CA MET A 92 -15.42 -4.43 -2.06
C MET A 92 -16.71 -4.48 -2.90
N LEU A 93 -17.65 -3.54 -2.70
CA LEU A 93 -18.89 -3.46 -3.49
C LEU A 93 -18.67 -3.11 -4.98
N ARG A 94 -17.45 -2.72 -5.35
CA ARG A 94 -17.09 -2.36 -6.74
C ARG A 94 -16.34 -3.47 -7.45
N VAL A 95 -16.02 -4.56 -6.75
CA VAL A 95 -15.31 -5.70 -7.33
C VAL A 95 -16.29 -6.47 -8.23
N PRO A 96 -15.94 -6.75 -9.50
CA PRO A 96 -16.80 -7.53 -10.39
C PRO A 96 -16.96 -8.96 -9.89
N GLY A 97 -18.21 -9.44 -9.92
CA GLY A 97 -18.65 -10.74 -9.41
C GLY A 97 -20.13 -10.66 -9.11
#